data_AF-A0A9E4DZV2-F1
#
_entry.id   AF-A0A9E4DZV2-F1
#
_cell.length_a   1.000
_cell.length_b   1.000
_cell.length_c   1.000
_cell.angle_alpha   90.00
_cell.angle_beta   90.00
_cell.angle_gamma   90.00
#
_symmetry.space_group_name_H-M   'P 1'
#
loop_
_entity.id
_entity.type
_entity.pdbx_description
1 polymer ?
#
loop_
_entity_poly.entity_id
_entity_poly.type
_entity_poly.pdbx_seq_one_letter_code
_entity_poly.pdbx_strand_id
1 'polypeptide(L)' 'MPIIKLPEADWGKAWRLLIQEGGTTRISKDHVYIVSGHQIELLQDKQLPFAVLDEPDCHSVHDL' A
#
# COMPACT_ATOMS: atom_id res chain seq x y z
N MET A 1 1.13 -7.62 -6.25
CA MET A 1 1.23 -6.14 -6.26
C MET A 1 1.08 -5.71 -4.82
N PRO A 2 2.02 -4.96 -4.24
CA PRO A 2 2.00 -4.75 -2.81
C PRO A 2 0.75 -4.00 -2.34
N ILE A 3 0.26 -4.43 -1.18
CA ILE A 3 -0.85 -3.79 -0.48
C ILE A 3 -0.24 -2.99 0.67
N ILE A 4 -0.63 -1.73 0.79
CA ILE A 4 -0.19 -0.87 1.89
C ILE A 4 -1.39 -0.30 2.62
N LYS A 5 -1.22 -0.08 3.92
CA LYS A 5 -2.09 0.71 4.77
C LYS A 5 -1.41 2.04 5.08
N LEU A 6 -2.11 3.13 4.82
CA LEU A 6 -1.68 4.47 5.21
C LEU A 6 -2.32 4.85 6.56
N PRO A 7 -1.58 5.46 7.49
CA PRO A 7 -2.12 5.90 8.77
C PRO A 7 -3.07 7.09 8.58
N GLU A 8 -4.16 7.12 9.36
CA GLU A 8 -5.21 8.15 9.26
C GLU A 8 -4.67 9.58 9.48
N ALA A 9 -3.60 9.76 10.24
CA ALA A 9 -3.02 11.07 10.50
C ALA A 9 -2.40 11.73 9.24
N ASP A 10 -1.80 10.94 8.34
CA ASP A 10 -1.01 11.44 7.21
C ASP A 10 -1.38 10.83 5.86
N TRP A 11 -2.43 10.01 5.79
CA TRP A 11 -2.82 9.32 4.56
C TRP A 11 -3.04 10.27 3.39
N GLY A 12 -3.55 11.49 3.63
CA GLY A 12 -3.83 12.45 2.57
C GLY A 12 -2.57 12.97 1.85
N LYS A 13 -1.40 12.95 2.49
CA LYS A 13 -0.14 13.33 1.84
C LYS A 13 0.39 12.19 0.98
N ALA A 14 0.44 10.98 1.55
CA ALA A 14 0.84 9.77 0.84
C ALA A 14 -0.09 9.46 -0.34
N TRP A 15 -1.40 9.56 -0.16
CA TRP A 15 -2.38 9.34 -1.22
C TRP A 15 -2.19 10.31 -2.39
N ARG A 16 -1.95 11.61 -2.12
CA ARG A 16 -1.67 12.60 -3.17
C ARG A 16 -0.41 12.27 -3.97
N LEU A 17 0.65 11.81 -3.31
CA LEU A 17 1.87 11.38 -3.99
C LEU A 17 1.61 10.17 -4.90
N LEU A 18 0.86 9.19 -4.40
CA LEU A 18 0.53 7.96 -5.14
C LEU A 18 -0.29 8.25 -6.41
N ILE A 19 -1.31 9.11 -6.32
CA ILE A 19 -2.15 9.46 -7.49
C ILE A 19 -1.39 10.31 -8.53
N GLN A 20 -0.39 11.09 -8.12
CA GLN A 20 0.44 11.88 -9.03
C GLN A 20 1.35 11.01 -9.90
N GLU A 21 1.80 9.89 -9.36
CA GLU A 21 2.77 9.00 -10.04
C GLU A 21 2.13 7.92 -10.92
N GLY A 22 0.94 7.46 -10.57
CA GLY A 22 0.26 6.46 -11.39
C GLY A 22 -0.82 5.72 -10.62
N GLY A 23 -1.99 6.35 -10.50
CA GLY A 23 -3.27 5.76 -10.10
C GLY A 23 -3.22 4.63 -9.06
N THR A 24 -3.62 4.91 -7.83
CA THR A 24 -3.73 3.91 -6.77
C THR A 24 -5.17 3.40 -6.61
N THR A 25 -5.34 2.10 -6.36
CA THR A 25 -6.65 1.48 -6.10
C THR A 25 -6.86 1.33 -4.61
N ARG A 26 -7.87 2.02 -4.06
CA ARG A 26 -8.31 1.84 -2.68
C ARG A 26 -9.14 0.56 -2.57
N ILE A 27 -8.74 -0.34 -1.68
CA ILE A 27 -9.43 -1.64 -1.48
C ILE A 27 -10.16 -1.76 -0.14
N SER A 28 -9.92 -0.82 0.79
CA SER A 28 -10.65 -0.78 2.07
C SER A 28 -10.93 0.64 2.54
N LYS A 29 -11.94 0.77 3.42
CA LYS A 29 -12.26 2.03 4.10
C LYS A 29 -11.13 2.47 5.03
N ASP A 30 -10.31 1.55 5.50
CA ASP A 30 -9.21 1.79 6.44
C ASP A 30 -7.92 2.29 5.77
N HIS A 31 -8.05 3.10 4.72
CA HIS A 31 -6.92 3.64 3.95
C HIS A 31 -5.93 2.57 3.46
N VAL A 32 -6.48 1.46 2.94
CA VAL A 32 -5.71 0.38 2.33
C VAL A 32 -5.72 0.52 0.81
N TYR A 33 -4.54 0.44 0.21
CA TYR A 33 -4.30 0.72 -1.20
C TYR A 33 -3.44 -0.37 -1.82
N ILE A 34 -3.77 -0.75 -3.05
CA ILE A 34 -2.85 -1.48 -3.93
C ILE A 34 -1.97 -0.45 -4.62
N VAL A 35 -0.67 -0.69 -4.56
CA VAL A 35 0.35 0.19 -5.16
C VAL A 35 1.36 -0.62 -5.97
N SER A 36 2.08 0.07 -6.83
CA SER A 36 3.23 -0.48 -7.57
C SER A 36 4.49 -0.46 -6.72
N GLY A 37 5.52 -1.25 -7.10
CA GLY A 37 6.82 -1.22 -6.42
C GLY A 37 7.45 0.20 -6.41
N HIS A 38 7.39 0.90 -7.54
CA HIS A 38 7.90 2.27 -7.66
C HIS A 38 7.21 3.24 -6.67
N GLN A 39 5.91 3.08 -6.45
CA GLN A 39 5.15 3.88 -5.49
C GLN A 39 5.59 3.63 -4.03
N ILE A 40 6.06 2.43 -3.70
CA ILE A 40 6.68 2.16 -2.39
C ILE A 40 8.00 2.91 -2.26
N GLU A 41 8.85 2.87 -3.29
CA GLU A 41 10.12 3.60 -3.30
C GLU A 41 9.90 5.10 -3.11
N LEU A 42 8.86 5.66 -3.74
CA LEU A 42 8.44 7.06 -3.54
C LEU A 42 8.00 7.37 -2.11
N LEU A 43 7.23 6.49 -1.48
CA LEU A 43 6.83 6.68 -0.08
C LEU A 43 8.06 6.63 0.85
N GLN A 44 9.03 5.75 0.55
CA GLN A 44 10.29 5.67 1.29
C GLN A 44 11.18 6.91 1.08
N ASP A 45 11.33 7.38 -0.16
CA ASP A 45 12.07 8.60 -0.50
C ASP A 45 11.52 9.83 0.24
N LYS A 46 10.18 9.93 0.30
CA LYS A 46 9.50 11.02 1.01
C LYS A 46 9.36 10.79 2.51
N GLN A 47 9.90 9.68 3.04
CA GLN A 47 9.80 9.29 4.45
C GLN A 47 8.37 9.33 4.98
N LEU A 48 7.41 8.97 4.11
CA LEU A 48 6.01 8.95 4.46
C LEU A 48 5.66 7.66 5.19
N PRO A 49 4.82 7.71 6.23
CA PRO A 49 4.48 6.52 6.98
C PRO A 49 3.51 5.64 6.18
N PHE A 50 3.84 4.36 6.06
CA PHE A 50 2.98 3.31 5.52
C PHE A 50 3.30 1.97 6.19
N ALA A 51 2.32 1.07 6.22
CA ALA A 51 2.53 -0.32 6.60
C ALA A 51 2.29 -1.19 5.37
N VAL A 52 3.25 -2.04 5.03
CA VAL A 52 3.03 -3.09 4.02
C VAL A 52 2.16 -4.15 4.67
N LEU A 53 1.05 -4.49 4.03
CA LEU A 53 0.24 -5.64 4.39
C LEU A 53 0.69 -6.78 3.48
N ASP A 54 1.18 -7.86 4.08
CA ASP A 54 1.28 -9.11 3.35
C ASP A 54 -0.12 -9.49 2.88
N GLU A 55 -0.26 -9.78 1.58
CA GLU A 55 -1.41 -10.56 1.12
C GLU A 55 -1.44 -11.82 1.99
N PRO A 56 -2.60 -12.25 2.52
CA PRO A 56 -2.65 -13.48 3.28
C PRO A 56 -2.03 -14.57 2.41
N ASP A 57 -0.93 -15.12 2.90
CA ASP A 57 -0.16 -16.20 2.31
C ASP A 57 -1.16 -17.27 1.85
N CYS A 58 -1.51 -17.27 0.56
CA CYS A 58 -2.30 -18.33 -0.04
C CYS A 58 -1.34 -19.45 -0.45
N HIS A 59 -0.43 -19.81 0.46
CA HIS A 59 0.43 -20.97 0.31
C HIS A 59 -0.21 -22.15 1.06
N SER A 60 -1.01 -22.87 0.27
CA SER A 60 -1.10 -24.33 0.28
C SER A 60 -1.49 -25.00 1.60
N VAL A 61 -2.81 -25.06 1.83
CA VAL A 61 -3.40 -26.29 2.40
C VAL A 61 -3.50 -27.35 1.29
N HIS A 62 -2.37 -27.97 0.97
CA HIS A 62 -2.36 -29.29 0.36
C HIS A 62 -1.30 -30.13 1.06
N ASP A 63 -1.70 -31.35 1.40
CA ASP A 63 -0.94 -32.42 2.05
C ASP A 63 -0.72 -32.33 3.57
N LEU A 64 -1.61 -33.00 4.31
CA LEU A 64 -1.33 -34.31 4.94
C LEU A 64 -2.62 -34.99 5.43
#